data_AF-A0A925H4K1-F1
#
_entry.id   AF-A0A925H4K1-F1
#
_cell.length_a   1.000
_cell.length_b   1.000
_cell.length_c   1.000
_cell.angle_alpha   90.00
_cell.angle_beta   90.00
_cell.angle_gamma   90.00
#
_symmetry.space_group_name_H-M   'P 1'
#
loop_
_entity.id
_entity.type
_entity.pdbx_description
1 polymer ?
#
loop_
_entity_poly.entity_id
_entity_poly.type
_entity_poly.pdbx_seq_one_letter_code
_entity_poly.pdbx_strand_id
1 'polypeptide(L)'
;MAETPQTYANHTRRHPPFHFFMVPLLLINFIYAAVQTYRFRDLDHAWLLVLAIALIVLNFLTRINALRVQDRVIRLEERLRYGLVLPAALASRAVSLPTRLIVSLR
;
A
#
# COMPACT_ATOMS: atom_id res chain seq x y z
N MET A 1 -2.84 22.97 -16.36
CA MET A 1 -3.03 23.31 -14.93
C MET A 1 -1.66 23.17 -14.28
N ALA A 2 -1.17 24.18 -13.58
CA ALA A 2 0.10 24.07 -12.87
C ALA A 2 -0.01 22.96 -11.82
N GLU A 3 0.81 21.91 -11.93
CA GLU A 3 0.86 20.86 -10.91
C GLU A 3 1.30 21.51 -9.59
N THR A 4 0.55 21.26 -8.52
CA THR A 4 0.93 21.73 -7.20
C THR A 4 2.27 21.09 -6.83
N PRO A 5 3.28 21.87 -6.41
CA PRO A 5 4.57 21.31 -6.03
C PRO A 5 4.38 20.26 -4.92
N GLN A 6 4.93 19.06 -5.13
CA GLN A 6 4.90 17.98 -4.17
C GLN A 6 5.85 18.32 -3.02
N THR A 7 5.27 18.54 -1.85
CA THR A 7 5.92 18.84 -0.57
C THR A 7 5.69 17.69 0.39
N TYR A 8 6.45 17.65 1.48
CA TYR A 8 6.21 16.70 2.56
C TYR A 8 4.77 16.75 3.10
N ALA A 9 4.10 17.91 3.02
CA ALA A 9 2.72 18.07 3.49
C ALA A 9 1.66 17.40 2.58
N ASN A 10 1.92 17.26 1.28
CA ASN A 10 0.93 16.80 0.28
C ASN A 10 1.37 15.55 -0.51
N HIS A 11 2.56 14.99 -0.25
CA HIS A 11 3.06 13.79 -0.95
C HIS A 11 2.21 12.52 -0.72
N THR A 12 1.42 12.47 0.35
CA THR A 12 0.57 11.31 0.67
C THR A 12 -0.59 11.20 -0.30
N ARG A 13 -0.50 10.29 -1.26
CA ARG A 13 -1.58 10.01 -2.21
C ARG A 13 -2.72 9.23 -1.54
N ARG A 14 -3.82 9.90 -1.23
CA ARG A 14 -5.07 9.26 -0.77
C ARG A 14 -5.87 8.76 -1.98
N HIS A 15 -6.17 7.48 -2.02
CA HIS A 15 -7.05 6.87 -3.03
C HIS A 15 -8.49 6.81 -2.49
N PRO A 16 -9.43 7.65 -2.95
CA PRO A 16 -10.72 7.81 -2.28
C PRO A 16 -11.56 6.53 -2.15
N PRO A 17 -11.73 5.71 -3.20
CA PRO A 17 -12.48 4.44 -3.09
C PRO A 17 -11.90 3.47 -2.05
N PHE A 18 -10.59 3.55 -1.81
CA PHE A 18 -9.94 2.68 -0.82
C PHE A 18 -10.09 3.26 0.59
N HIS A 19 -9.68 4.51 0.80
CA HIS A 19 -9.54 5.09 2.13
C HIS A 19 -10.87 5.58 2.72
N PHE A 20 -11.77 6.09 1.88
CA PHE A 20 -13.03 6.70 2.34
C PHE A 20 -14.25 5.83 2.10
N PHE A 21 -14.10 4.69 1.43
CA PHE A 21 -15.19 3.73 1.22
C PHE A 21 -14.83 2.33 1.72
N MET A 22 -13.83 1.68 1.11
CA MET A 22 -13.50 0.28 1.44
C MET A 22 -13.07 0.09 2.90
N VAL A 23 -12.17 0.93 3.41
CA VAL A 23 -11.70 0.85 4.80
C VAL A 23 -12.83 1.07 5.82
N PRO A 24 -13.64 2.13 5.73
CA PRO A 24 -14.81 2.30 6.60
C PRO A 24 -15.82 1.16 6.51
N LEU A 25 -16.11 0.67 5.30
CA LEU A 25 -17.06 -0.43 5.08
C LEU A 25 -16.63 -1.71 5.78
N LEU A 26 -15.36 -2.10 5.63
CA LEU A 26 -14.81 -3.29 6.28
C LEU A 26 -14.81 -3.16 7.81
N LEU A 27 -14.56 -1.95 8.33
CA LEU A 27 -14.62 -1.68 9.76
C LEU A 27 -16.06 -1.82 10.30
N ILE A 28 -17.05 -1.26 9.60
CA ILE A 28 -18.46 -1.39 9.96
C ILE A 28 -18.88 -2.87 9.93
N ASN A 29 -18.49 -3.61 8.89
CA ASN A 29 -18.78 -5.04 8.77
C ASN A 29 -18.18 -5.86 9.93
N PHE A 30 -16.95 -5.56 10.34
CA PHE A 30 -16.30 -6.19 11.48
C PHE A 30 -17.03 -5.90 12.80
N ILE A 31 -17.38 -4.64 13.06
CA ILE A 31 -18.14 -4.24 14.26
C ILE A 31 -19.51 -4.95 14.28
N TYR A 32 -20.21 -4.97 13.14
CA TYR A 32 -21.48 -5.66 13.02
C TYR A 32 -21.35 -7.16 13.33
N ALA A 33 -20.38 -7.85 12.72
CA ALA A 33 -20.14 -9.27 12.97
C ALA A 33 -19.78 -9.55 14.44
N ALA A 34 -18.99 -8.69 15.08
CA ALA A 34 -18.62 -8.81 16.49
C ALA A 34 -19.85 -8.67 17.42
N VAL A 35 -20.70 -7.67 17.17
CA VAL A 35 -21.95 -7.45 17.93
C VAL A 35 -22.87 -8.65 17.78
N GLN A 36 -23.04 -9.18 16.56
CA GLN A 36 -23.91 -10.33 16.33
C GLN A 36 -23.38 -11.60 17.00
N THR A 37 -22.07 -11.84 16.93
CA THR A 37 -21.41 -12.97 17.63
C THR A 37 -21.67 -12.89 19.14
N TYR A 38 -21.56 -11.70 19.72
CA TYR A 38 -21.83 -11.49 21.15
C TYR A 38 -23.31 -11.71 21.51
N ARG A 39 -24.25 -11.30 20.65
CA ARG A 39 -25.70 -11.42 20.91
C ARG A 39 -26.21 -12.85 20.78
N PHE A 40 -25.83 -13.56 19.72
CA PHE A 40 -26.40 -14.87 19.40
C PHE A 40 -25.56 -16.04 19.92
N ARG A 41 -24.23 -15.87 20.05
CA ARG A 41 -23.30 -16.87 20.59
C ARG A 41 -23.40 -18.25 19.91
N ASP A 42 -23.65 -18.26 18.61
CA ASP A 42 -23.63 -19.46 17.77
C ASP A 42 -22.37 -19.53 16.89
N LEU A 43 -22.19 -20.69 16.25
CA LEU A 43 -21.04 -20.93 15.37
C LEU A 43 -21.12 -20.14 14.06
N ASP A 44 -22.31 -19.87 13.56
CA ASP A 44 -22.51 -19.17 12.29
C ASP A 44 -22.02 -17.73 12.38
N HIS A 45 -22.38 -17.01 13.44
CA HIS A 45 -21.92 -15.64 13.66
C HIS A 45 -20.42 -15.58 13.99
N ALA A 46 -19.91 -16.56 14.75
CA ALA A 46 -18.48 -16.68 14.99
C ALA A 46 -17.70 -16.86 13.67
N TRP A 47 -18.23 -17.64 12.73
CA TRP A 47 -17.64 -17.80 11.40
C TRP A 47 -17.69 -16.51 10.58
N LEU A 48 -18.79 -15.75 10.63
CA LEU A 48 -18.89 -14.44 9.98
C LEU A 48 -17.86 -13.45 10.52
N LEU A 49 -17.55 -13.49 11.82
CA LEU A 49 -16.50 -12.68 12.42
C LEU A 49 -15.11 -13.06 11.90
N VAL A 50 -14.82 -14.35 11.78
CA VAL A 50 -13.57 -14.85 11.17
C VAL A 50 -13.45 -14.38 9.72
N LEU A 51 -14.53 -14.46 8.94
CA LEU A 51 -14.56 -13.97 7.57
C LEU A 51 -14.32 -12.45 7.49
N ALA A 52 -14.93 -11.67 8.39
CA ALA A 52 -14.72 -10.22 8.45
C ALA A 52 -13.25 -9.87 8.72
N ILE A 53 -12.58 -10.60 9.63
CA ILE A 53 -11.14 -10.45 9.89
C ILE A 53 -10.33 -10.81 8.63
N ALA A 54 -10.66 -11.92 7.97
CA ALA A 54 -9.98 -12.35 6.75
C ALA A 54 -10.07 -11.30 5.64
N LEU A 55 -11.23 -10.64 5.48
CA LEU A 55 -11.41 -9.56 4.50
C LEU A 55 -10.55 -8.31 4.83
N ILE A 56 -10.43 -7.96 6.12
CA ILE A 56 -9.53 -6.88 6.55
C ILE A 56 -8.07 -7.23 6.20
N VAL A 57 -7.62 -8.44 6.53
CA VAL A 57 -6.27 -8.91 6.21
C VAL A 57 -6.02 -8.91 4.71
N LEU A 58 -6.99 -9.41 3.92
CA LEU A 58 -6.93 -9.39 2.45
C LEU A 58 -6.79 -7.96 1.91
N ASN A 59 -7.56 -7.02 2.44
CA ASN A 59 -7.49 -5.60 2.04
C ASN A 59 -6.09 -5.00 2.31
N PHE A 60 -5.43 -5.36 3.41
CA PHE A 60 -4.05 -4.92 3.67
C PHE A 60 -3.02 -5.63 2.79
N LEU A 61 -3.15 -6.95 2.60
CA LEU A 61 -2.23 -7.74 1.76
C LEU A 61 -2.23 -7.26 0.31
N THR A 62 -3.40 -6.93 -0.25
CA THR A 62 -3.49 -6.37 -1.61
C THR A 62 -2.68 -5.08 -1.75
N ARG A 63 -2.73 -4.18 -0.75
CA ARG A 63 -1.93 -2.95 -0.74
C ARG A 63 -0.44 -3.22 -0.60
N ILE A 64 -0.04 -4.06 0.35
CA ILE A 64 1.37 -4.39 0.59
C ILE A 64 1.99 -5.02 -0.66
N ASN A 65 1.28 -5.94 -1.31
CA ASN A 65 1.77 -6.61 -2.51
C ASN A 65 1.89 -5.63 -3.68
N ALA A 66 0.92 -4.72 -3.87
CA ALA A 66 0.99 -3.68 -4.90
C ALA A 66 2.19 -2.74 -4.68
N LEU A 67 2.41 -2.28 -3.44
CA LEU A 67 3.56 -1.43 -3.09
C LEU A 67 4.90 -2.14 -3.34
N ARG A 68 5.01 -3.41 -2.96
CA ARG A 68 6.23 -4.21 -3.22
C ARG A 68 6.55 -4.34 -4.71
N VAL A 69 5.54 -4.51 -5.56
CA VAL A 69 5.72 -4.55 -7.02
C VAL A 69 6.13 -3.17 -7.52
N GLN A 70 5.48 -2.10 -7.05
CA GLN A 70 5.82 -0.73 -7.39
C GLN A 70 7.28 -0.40 -7.06
N ASP A 71 7.77 -0.75 -5.86
CA ASP A 71 9.16 -0.51 -5.44
C ASP A 71 10.17 -1.27 -6.32
N ARG A 72 9.81 -2.50 -6.75
CA ARG A 72 10.65 -3.28 -7.67
C ARG A 72 10.72 -2.63 -9.04
N VAL A 73 9.60 -2.12 -9.55
CA VAL A 73 9.53 -1.42 -10.84
C VAL A 73 10.31 -0.10 -10.78
N ILE A 74 10.10 0.72 -9.75
CA ILE A 74 10.86 1.97 -9.55
C ILE A 74 12.36 1.68 -9.53
N ARG A 75 12.80 0.65 -8.79
CA ARG A 75 14.21 0.27 -8.73
C ARG A 75 14.76 -0.14 -10.11
N LEU A 76 13.97 -0.83 -10.93
CA LEU A 76 14.40 -1.22 -12.29
C LEU A 76 14.48 -0.01 -13.23
N GLU A 77 13.47 0.85 -13.21
CA GLU A 77 13.44 2.10 -14.00
C GLU A 77 14.63 2.99 -13.67
N GLU A 78 14.91 3.19 -12.37
CA GLU A 78 16.03 4.00 -11.91
C GLU A 78 17.39 3.41 -12.29
N ARG A 79 17.56 2.08 -12.18
CA ARG A 79 18.79 1.41 -12.63
C ARG A 79 19.04 1.58 -14.12
N LEU A 80 17.99 1.50 -14.94
CA LEU A 80 18.08 1.75 -16.38
C LEU A 80 18.48 3.21 -16.63
N ARG A 81 17.82 4.16 -15.96
CA ARG A 81 18.12 5.60 -16.07
C ARG A 81 19.56 5.92 -15.71
N TYR A 82 20.08 5.35 -14.62
CA TYR A 82 21.49 5.54 -14.22
C TYR A 82 22.46 5.02 -15.27
N GLY A 83 22.18 3.87 -15.89
CA GLY A 83 23.03 3.34 -16.97
C GLY A 83 23.05 4.21 -18.23
N LEU A 84 21.97 4.97 -18.49
CA LEU A 84 21.86 5.85 -19.67
C LEU A 84 22.48 7.24 -19.44
N VAL A 85 22.38 7.77 -18.21
CA VAL A 85 22.71 9.18 -17.93
C VAL A 85 24.04 9.34 -17.20
N LEU A 86 24.47 8.37 -16.40
CA LEU A 86 25.67 8.48 -15.57
C LEU A 86 26.89 7.81 -16.23
N PRO A 87 28.10 8.35 -16.02
CA PRO A 87 29.35 7.62 -16.29
C PRO A 87 29.37 6.28 -15.56
N ALA A 88 29.98 5.25 -16.16
CA ALA A 88 29.94 3.86 -15.66
C ALA A 88 30.32 3.72 -14.16
N ALA A 89 31.31 4.49 -13.70
CA ALA A 89 31.76 4.48 -12.30
C ALA A 89 30.72 5.06 -11.32
N LEU A 90 29.89 6.02 -11.76
CA LEU A 90 28.81 6.59 -10.95
C LEU A 90 27.55 5.73 -11.04
N ALA A 91 27.26 5.16 -12.21
CA ALA A 91 26.15 4.22 -12.38
C ALA A 91 26.29 3.00 -11.45
N SER A 92 27.48 2.41 -11.35
CA SER A 92 27.75 1.27 -10.46
C SER A 92 27.51 1.61 -8.98
N ARG A 93 27.92 2.81 -8.54
CA ARG A 93 27.66 3.32 -7.19
C ARG A 93 26.18 3.58 -6.95
N ALA A 94 25.47 4.17 -7.91
CA ALA A 94 24.03 4.47 -7.79
C ALA A 94 23.18 3.19 -7.67
N VAL A 95 23.56 2.10 -8.36
CA VAL A 95 22.89 0.79 -8.26
C VAL A 95 22.97 0.18 -6.85
N SER A 96 23.99 0.54 -6.07
CA SER A 96 24.20 0.07 -4.69
C SER A 96 23.36 0.81 -3.64
N LEU A 97 22.66 1.88 -4.02
CA LEU A 97 21.82 2.63 -3.10
C LEU A 97 20.68 1.76 -2.55
N PRO A 98 20.32 1.93 -1.25
CA PRO A 98 19.21 1.21 -0.67
C PRO A 98 17.89 1.62 -1.35
N THR A 99 17.01 0.64 -1.57
CA THR A 99 15.76 0.84 -2.33
C THR A 99 14.89 1.97 -1.80
N ARG A 100 14.84 2.18 -0.48
CA ARG A 100 14.10 3.31 0.12
C ARG A 100 14.56 4.68 -0.38
N LEU A 101 15.87 4.87 -0.60
CA LEU A 101 16.41 6.13 -1.10
C LEU A 101 16.10 6.29 -2.58
N ILE A 102 16.20 5.21 -3.36
CA ILE A 102 15.83 5.19 -4.78
C ILE A 102 14.35 5.54 -4.95
N VAL A 103 13.47 4.97 -4.12
CA VAL A 103 12.03 5.25 -4.14
C VAL A 103 11.72 6.69 -3.72
N SER A 104 12.46 7.26 -2.76
CA SER A 104 12.25 8.64 -2.31
C SER A 104 12.68 9.72 -3.31
N LEU A 105 13.45 9.36 -4.34
CA LEU A 105 13.85 10.28 -5.42
C LEU A 105 12.73 10.51 -6.45
N ARG A 106 11.58 9.83 -6.29
CA ARG A 106 10.39 9.93 -7.14
C ARG A 106 9.21 10.43 -6.32
#